data_AF-A0A1E8PPW5-F1
#
_entry.id   AF-A0A1E8PPW5-F1
#
_cell.length_a   1.000
_cell.length_b   1.000
_cell.length_c   1.000
_cell.angle_alpha   90.00
_cell.angle_beta   90.00
_cell.angle_gamma   90.00
#
_symmetry.space_group_name_H-M   'P 1'
#
loop_
_entity.id
_entity.type
_entity.pdbx_description
1 polymer ?
#
loop_
_entity_poly.entity_id
_entity_poly.type
_entity_poly.pdbx_seq_one_letter_code
_entity_poly.pdbx_strand_id
1 'polypeptide(L)'
;MCSAVSPQLAAENASLTLVKDAKSGLLVARQGDQDFGIVHVHAGDRGLALFIDRYGRNQENVMRVGTIVAAKQQKIGTELNGSYACAAQGISGKIVVAGSTATVTNNTTGKTHAETITVNKLGLGAQAVDFDGVAVFKDPADVPADYSMFMPVSSSMAVEFSTDRSYMGMCLKQ
;
A
#
# COMPACT_ATOMS: atom_id res chain seq x y z
N MET A 1 23.49 6.84 6.17
CA MET A 1 23.10 5.56 5.56
C MET A 1 21.99 4.95 6.41
N CYS A 2 20.79 4.79 5.87
CA CYS A 2 19.74 3.99 6.51
C CYS A 2 19.86 2.57 5.96
N SER A 3 20.34 1.64 6.79
CA SER A 3 20.39 0.22 6.43
C SER A 3 18.98 -0.35 6.44
N ALA A 4 18.60 -1.06 5.37
CA ALA A 4 17.36 -1.84 5.38
C ALA A 4 17.47 -2.89 6.49
N VAL A 5 16.43 -2.99 7.34
CA VAL A 5 16.42 -3.97 8.42
C VAL A 5 16.03 -5.34 7.89
N SER A 6 16.73 -6.36 8.36
CA SER A 6 16.55 -7.76 7.98
C SER A 6 15.07 -8.18 8.08
N PRO A 7 14.53 -8.95 7.12
CA PRO A 7 13.13 -9.40 7.13
C PRO A 7 12.79 -10.37 8.27
N GLN A 8 13.78 -10.82 9.05
CA GLN A 8 13.58 -11.66 10.24
C GLN A 8 13.49 -10.80 11.50
N LEU A 9 12.48 -9.93 11.56
CA LEU A 9 12.07 -9.32 12.82
C LEU A 9 10.96 -10.18 13.42
N ALA A 10 11.04 -10.44 14.73
CA ALA A 10 9.92 -11.04 15.45
C ALA A 10 8.67 -10.18 15.26
N ALA A 11 7.50 -10.81 15.12
CA ALA A 11 6.24 -10.09 15.01
C ALA A 11 6.07 -9.17 16.23
N GLU A 12 6.08 -7.85 15.99
CA GLU A 12 5.86 -6.85 17.02
C GLU A 12 4.36 -6.54 17.09
N ASN A 13 3.76 -6.76 18.25
CA ASN A 13 2.38 -6.36 18.51
C ASN A 13 2.39 -5.02 19.23
N ALA A 14 1.66 -4.04 18.70
CA ALA A 14 1.45 -2.74 19.33
C ALA A 14 -0.04 -2.42 19.37
N SER A 15 -0.54 -2.00 20.53
CA SER A 15 -1.88 -1.44 20.66
C SER A 15 -1.82 0.05 20.45
N LEU A 16 -2.51 0.53 19.42
CA LEU A 16 -2.56 1.95 19.07
C LEU A 16 -3.90 2.56 19.51
N THR A 17 -3.84 3.69 20.20
CA THR A 17 -5.00 4.52 20.51
C THR A 17 -5.03 5.73 19.59
N LEU A 18 -6.19 6.00 18.99
CA LEU A 18 -6.41 7.19 18.18
C LEU A 18 -6.87 8.34 19.07
N VAL A 19 -6.12 9.42 19.11
CA VAL A 19 -6.39 10.59 19.95
C VAL A 19 -6.36 11.85 19.10
N LYS A 20 -7.29 12.77 19.34
CA LYS A 20 -7.20 14.12 18.78
C LYS A 20 -6.20 14.92 19.60
N ASP A 21 -5.09 15.30 19.00
CA ASP A 21 -4.07 16.10 19.66
C ASP A 21 -4.57 17.54 19.87
N ALA A 22 -4.47 18.03 21.10
CA ALA A 22 -5.02 19.33 21.48
C ALA A 22 -4.21 20.52 20.92
N LYS A 23 -2.91 20.32 20.61
CA LYS A 23 -2.02 21.39 20.11
C LYS A 23 -2.14 21.58 18.61
N SER A 24 -2.09 20.49 17.86
CA SER A 24 -2.14 20.49 16.40
C SER A 24 -3.57 20.36 15.85
N GLY A 25 -4.51 19.86 16.67
CA GLY A 25 -5.87 19.54 16.24
C GLY A 25 -5.98 18.28 15.37
N LEU A 26 -4.85 17.62 15.09
CA LEU A 26 -4.77 16.43 14.22
C LEU A 26 -5.17 15.16 14.98
N LEU A 27 -5.57 14.13 14.23
CA LEU A 27 -5.67 12.77 14.77
C LEU A 27 -4.27 12.15 14.79
N VAL A 28 -3.89 11.62 15.94
CA VAL A 28 -2.59 11.00 16.19
C VAL A 28 -2.83 9.58 16.69
N ALA A 29 -2.11 8.61 16.13
CA ALA A 29 -2.00 7.28 16.70
C ALA A 29 -0.94 7.32 17.79
N ARG A 30 -1.25 6.81 18.98
CA ARG A 30 -0.32 6.70 20.10
C ARG A 30 -0.13 5.26 20.53
N GLN A 31 1.09 4.93 20.93
CA GLN A 31 1.41 3.69 21.64
C GLN A 31 1.74 4.06 23.08
N GLY A 32 0.75 3.94 23.97
CA GLY A 32 0.84 4.52 25.32
C GLY A 32 0.91 6.04 25.25
N ASP A 33 1.93 6.64 25.85
CA ASP A 33 2.14 8.10 25.88
C ASP A 33 2.99 8.64 24.72
N GLN A 34 3.45 7.76 23.82
CA GLN A 34 4.29 8.16 22.69
C GLN A 34 3.45 8.33 21.41
N ASP A 35 3.69 9.43 20.71
CA ASP A 35 3.16 9.63 19.37
C ASP A 35 3.81 8.61 18.41
N PHE A 36 2.96 7.85 17.74
CA PHE A 36 3.33 6.78 16.81
C PHE A 36 3.19 7.24 15.35
N GLY A 37 2.28 8.17 15.08
CA GLY A 37 2.09 8.72 13.74
C GLY A 37 0.85 9.61 13.61
N ILE A 38 0.76 10.36 12.52
CA ILE A 38 -0.45 11.14 12.18
C ILE A 38 -1.41 10.26 11.42
N VAL A 39 -2.69 10.35 11.76
CA VAL A 39 -3.76 9.53 11.19
C VAL A 39 -4.59 10.37 10.23
N HIS A 40 -4.68 9.91 9.00
CA HIS A 40 -5.60 10.42 7.98
C HIS A 40 -6.73 9.42 7.80
N VAL A 41 -7.96 9.88 8.01
CA VAL A 41 -9.16 9.07 7.80
C VAL A 41 -9.74 9.43 6.44
N HIS A 42 -9.84 8.44 5.56
CA HIS A 42 -10.51 8.56 4.28
C HIS A 42 -11.83 7.79 4.34
N ALA A 43 -12.93 8.51 4.15
CA ALA A 43 -14.23 7.90 3.93
C ALA A 43 -14.37 7.57 2.44
N GLY A 44 -14.00 6.33 2.08
CA GLY A 44 -14.27 5.77 0.76
C GLY A 44 -15.63 5.09 0.74
N ASP A 45 -16.21 4.97 -0.45
CA ASP A 45 -17.36 4.11 -0.74
C ASP A 45 -17.08 2.61 -0.53
N ARG A 46 -15.80 2.23 -0.43
CA ARG A 46 -15.33 0.89 -0.03
C ARG A 46 -15.12 0.73 1.47
N GLY A 47 -15.52 1.74 2.25
CA GLY A 47 -15.39 1.78 3.71
C GLY A 47 -14.31 2.76 4.18
N LEU A 48 -14.18 2.86 5.50
CA LEU A 48 -13.17 3.71 6.11
C LEU A 48 -11.78 3.11 5.86
N ALA A 49 -10.90 3.94 5.31
CA ALA A 49 -9.47 3.68 5.23
C ALA A 49 -8.73 4.63 6.17
N LEU A 50 -7.85 4.06 6.97
CA LEU A 50 -6.97 4.76 7.90
C LEU A 50 -5.56 4.70 7.35
N PHE A 51 -4.96 5.86 7.15
CA PHE A 51 -3.55 5.99 6.80
C PHE A 51 -2.83 6.55 8.02
N ILE A 52 -1.81 5.84 8.50
CA ILE A 52 -0.97 6.30 9.59
C ILE A 52 0.39 6.61 8.99
N ASP A 53 0.74 7.89 8.94
CA ASP A 53 2.12 8.30 8.67
C ASP A 53 2.92 8.03 9.93
N ARG A 54 3.54 6.85 9.99
CA ARG A 54 4.31 6.38 11.15
C ARG A 54 5.58 7.19 11.22
N TYR A 55 5.80 7.80 12.38
CA TYR A 55 7.09 8.30 12.79
C TYR A 55 7.25 7.97 14.26
N GLY A 56 8.22 7.14 14.60
CA GLY A 56 8.40 6.71 15.98
C GLY A 56 9.60 5.80 16.14
N ARG A 57 10.06 5.65 17.38
CA ARG A 57 11.11 4.67 17.70
C ARG A 57 10.46 3.34 18.09
N ASN A 58 11.01 2.22 17.64
CA ASN A 58 10.59 0.89 18.11
C ASN A 58 11.17 0.58 19.49
N GLN A 59 10.88 -0.61 20.03
CA GLN A 59 11.39 -1.09 21.33
C GLN A 59 12.94 -1.12 21.41
N GLU A 60 13.62 -1.20 20.28
CA GLU A 60 15.09 -1.16 20.16
C GLU A 60 15.64 0.26 20.06
N ASN A 61 14.79 1.28 20.25
CA ASN A 61 15.13 2.70 20.12
C ASN A 61 15.57 3.10 18.69
N VAL A 62 15.13 2.38 17.65
CA VAL A 62 15.44 2.69 16.25
C VAL A 62 14.30 3.48 15.63
N MET A 63 14.62 4.61 14.98
CA MET A 63 13.63 5.41 14.25
C MET A 63 13.07 4.61 13.07
N ARG A 64 11.75 4.48 13.02
CA ARG A 64 11.01 3.87 11.93
C ARG A 64 10.06 4.89 11.34
N VAL A 65 10.07 4.96 10.02
CA VAL A 65 9.18 5.81 9.25
C VAL A 65 8.48 4.95 8.19
N GLY A 66 7.26 5.33 7.81
CA GLY A 66 6.51 4.66 6.74
C GLY A 66 5.01 4.86 6.89
N THR A 67 4.24 4.40 5.91
CA THR A 67 2.77 4.50 5.95
C THR A 67 2.17 3.15 6.33
N ILE A 68 1.31 3.12 7.34
CA ILE A 68 0.44 1.97 7.63
C ILE A 68 -0.93 2.28 7.05
N VAL A 69 -1.47 1.36 6.28
CA VAL A 69 -2.84 1.45 5.75
C VAL A 69 -3.70 0.39 6.41
N ALA A 70 -4.80 0.80 7.01
CA ALA A 70 -5.84 -0.10 7.53
C ALA A 70 -7.15 0.22 6.81
N ALA A 71 -7.64 -0.73 6.01
CA ALA A 71 -8.90 -0.62 5.29
C ALA A 71 -9.82 -1.77 5.69
N LYS A 72 -11.13 -1.58 5.50
CA LYS A 72 -12.11 -2.65 5.67
C LYS A 72 -11.81 -3.79 4.69
N GLN A 73 -11.66 -5.03 5.20
CA GLN A 73 -11.55 -6.20 4.32
C GLN A 73 -12.87 -6.40 3.57
N GLN A 74 -12.79 -6.42 2.25
CA GLN A 74 -13.92 -6.63 1.36
C GLN A 74 -13.42 -7.25 0.05
N LYS A 75 -14.11 -8.29 -0.44
CA LYS A 75 -13.73 -8.94 -1.69
C LYS A 75 -13.74 -7.96 -2.86
N ILE A 76 -12.75 -8.13 -3.74
CA ILE A 76 -12.59 -7.37 -4.98
C ILE A 76 -12.52 -8.31 -6.20
N GLY A 77 -12.93 -7.79 -7.35
CA GLY A 77 -12.92 -8.48 -8.64
C GLY A 77 -12.95 -7.49 -9.80
N THR A 78 -13.99 -7.57 -10.65
CA THR A 78 -14.07 -6.83 -11.92
C THR A 78 -14.17 -5.32 -11.76
N GLU A 79 -14.53 -4.82 -10.57
CA GLU A 79 -14.47 -3.39 -10.27
C GLU A 79 -13.09 -2.75 -10.45
N LEU A 80 -12.02 -3.56 -10.43
CA LEU A 80 -10.67 -3.11 -10.63
C LEU A 80 -10.45 -2.71 -12.08
N ASN A 81 -11.27 -3.20 -13.01
CA ASN A 81 -11.15 -2.83 -14.42
C ASN A 81 -11.25 -1.32 -14.59
N GLY A 82 -10.35 -0.76 -15.38
CA GLY A 82 -10.25 0.67 -15.63
C GLY A 82 -8.82 1.16 -15.75
N SER A 83 -8.70 2.47 -15.89
CA SER A 83 -7.43 3.18 -15.99
C SER A 83 -7.15 3.89 -14.67
N TYR A 84 -5.93 3.79 -14.17
CA TYR A 84 -5.48 4.46 -12.96
C TYR A 84 -4.27 5.31 -13.28
N ALA A 85 -4.34 6.59 -12.91
CA ALA A 85 -3.19 7.48 -12.93
C ALA A 85 -2.47 7.38 -11.58
N CYS A 86 -1.24 6.91 -11.59
CA CYS A 86 -0.41 6.76 -10.41
C CYS A 86 0.66 7.85 -10.41
N ALA A 87 0.87 8.49 -9.28
CA ALA A 87 1.90 9.52 -9.15
C ALA A 87 2.67 9.38 -7.85
N ALA A 88 3.99 9.54 -7.94
CA ALA A 88 4.90 9.70 -6.80
C ALA A 88 5.83 10.89 -7.09
N GLN A 89 6.59 11.34 -6.09
CA GLN A 89 7.49 12.49 -6.28
C GLN A 89 8.47 12.24 -7.43
N GLY A 90 8.32 13.00 -8.52
CA GLY A 90 9.18 12.95 -9.70
C GLY A 90 8.80 11.90 -10.75
N ILE A 91 7.80 11.04 -10.51
CA ILE A 91 7.39 10.01 -11.46
C ILE A 91 5.88 9.95 -11.62
N SER A 92 5.44 9.86 -12.87
CA SER A 92 4.06 9.58 -13.26
C SER A 92 3.98 8.20 -13.94
N GLY A 93 2.97 7.44 -13.55
CA GLY A 93 2.67 6.11 -14.06
C GLY A 93 1.20 5.98 -14.43
N LYS A 94 0.89 4.96 -15.22
CA LYS A 94 -0.47 4.58 -15.57
C LYS A 94 -0.61 3.08 -15.43
N ILE A 95 -1.70 2.63 -14.82
CA ILE A 95 -2.08 1.22 -14.77
C ILE A 95 -3.40 1.05 -15.49
N VAL A 96 -3.48 0.12 -16.43
CA VAL A 96 -4.73 -0.27 -17.08
C VAL A 96 -5.04 -1.71 -16.70
N VAL A 97 -6.12 -1.90 -15.94
CA VAL A 97 -6.58 -3.22 -15.52
C VAL A 97 -7.68 -3.70 -16.44
N ALA A 98 -7.49 -4.89 -17.02
CA ALA A 98 -8.46 -5.57 -17.87
C ALA A 98 -8.52 -7.06 -17.52
N GLY A 99 -9.49 -7.44 -16.69
CA GLY A 99 -9.65 -8.82 -16.24
C GLY A 99 -8.49 -9.24 -15.34
N SER A 100 -7.76 -10.28 -15.74
CA SER A 100 -6.62 -10.83 -14.98
C SER A 100 -5.27 -10.21 -15.37
N THR A 101 -5.26 -9.12 -16.13
CA THR A 101 -4.02 -8.49 -16.62
C THR A 101 -4.02 -7.00 -16.30
N ALA A 102 -2.91 -6.51 -15.76
CA ALA A 102 -2.60 -5.10 -15.57
C ALA A 102 -1.50 -4.70 -16.55
N THR A 103 -1.71 -3.64 -17.31
CA THR A 103 -0.65 -3.02 -18.11
C THR A 103 -0.11 -1.81 -17.35
N VAL A 104 1.15 -1.86 -16.97
CA VAL A 104 1.84 -0.80 -16.21
C VAL A 104 2.71 -0.01 -17.18
N THR A 105 2.50 1.30 -17.22
CA THR A 105 3.28 2.23 -18.06
C THR A 105 3.96 3.27 -17.18
N ASN A 106 5.28 3.38 -17.29
CA ASN A 106 6.03 4.49 -16.73
C ASN A 106 6.02 5.64 -17.75
N ASN A 107 5.27 6.70 -17.46
CA ASN A 107 5.08 7.81 -18.41
C ASN A 107 6.35 8.66 -18.56
N THR A 108 7.28 8.62 -17.61
CA THR A 108 8.56 9.34 -17.67
C THR A 108 9.53 8.70 -18.67
N THR A 109 9.56 7.37 -18.74
CA THR A 109 10.48 6.61 -19.61
C THR A 109 9.81 6.02 -20.85
N GLY A 110 8.49 5.99 -20.90
CA GLY A 110 7.69 5.36 -21.94
C GLY A 110 7.69 3.82 -21.89
N LYS A 111 8.39 3.21 -20.92
CA LYS A 111 8.42 1.75 -20.77
C LYS A 111 7.07 1.23 -20.30
N THR A 112 6.66 0.12 -20.87
CA THR A 112 5.41 -0.57 -20.54
C THR A 112 5.67 -2.06 -20.42
N HIS A 113 5.07 -2.69 -19.43
CA HIS A 113 5.04 -4.13 -19.27
C HIS A 113 3.65 -4.58 -18.78
N ALA A 114 3.37 -5.87 -18.91
CA ALA A 114 2.10 -6.46 -18.51
C ALA A 114 2.31 -7.40 -17.34
N GLU A 115 1.45 -7.30 -16.35
CA GLU A 115 1.48 -8.08 -15.12
C GLU A 115 0.21 -8.91 -14.98
N THR A 116 0.35 -10.12 -14.45
CA THR A 116 -0.80 -10.95 -14.08
C THR A 116 -1.35 -10.48 -12.74
N ILE A 117 -2.67 -10.31 -12.67
CA ILE A 117 -3.38 -9.89 -11.47
C ILE A 117 -3.93 -11.10 -10.74
N THR A 118 -3.62 -11.20 -9.45
CA THR A 118 -4.27 -12.13 -8.52
C THR A 118 -5.03 -11.33 -7.47
N VAL A 119 -6.35 -11.53 -7.37
CA VAL A 119 -7.21 -10.79 -6.42
C VAL A 119 -7.46 -11.58 -5.13
N ASN A 120 -7.73 -10.85 -4.04
CA ASN A 120 -8.03 -11.36 -2.71
C ASN A 120 -6.95 -12.29 -2.15
N LYS A 121 -5.70 -12.00 -2.48
CA LYS A 121 -4.52 -12.75 -2.05
C LYS A 121 -3.46 -11.78 -1.56
N LEU A 122 -2.69 -12.21 -0.57
CA LEU A 122 -1.49 -11.53 -0.11
C LEU A 122 -0.30 -12.47 -0.25
N GLY A 123 0.78 -11.99 -0.88
CA GLY A 123 1.99 -12.78 -1.15
C GLY A 123 1.99 -13.48 -2.51
N LEU A 124 2.98 -14.35 -2.73
CA LEU A 124 3.29 -14.94 -4.04
C LEU A 124 3.18 -16.47 -4.06
N GLY A 125 2.66 -16.99 -5.18
CA GLY A 125 2.67 -18.42 -5.49
C GLY A 125 2.04 -19.27 -4.41
N ALA A 126 2.70 -20.37 -4.03
CA ALA A 126 2.21 -21.31 -3.02
C ALA A 126 2.16 -20.73 -1.59
N GLN A 127 2.80 -19.59 -1.33
CA GLN A 127 2.78 -18.91 -0.04
C GLN A 127 1.70 -17.82 0.04
N ALA A 128 0.92 -17.63 -1.04
CA ALA A 128 -0.13 -16.63 -1.06
C ALA A 128 -1.29 -17.03 -0.14
N VAL A 129 -1.60 -16.17 0.82
CA VAL A 129 -2.72 -16.35 1.76
C VAL A 129 -3.95 -15.61 1.28
N ASP A 130 -5.14 -16.08 1.65
CA ASP A 130 -6.38 -15.36 1.37
C ASP A 130 -6.42 -14.05 2.15
N PHE A 131 -6.63 -12.95 1.43
CA PHE A 131 -6.75 -11.62 2.01
C PHE A 131 -7.67 -10.76 1.15
N ASP A 132 -8.91 -10.58 1.58
CA ASP A 132 -9.91 -9.81 0.85
C ASP A 132 -9.53 -8.32 0.79
N GLY A 133 -9.63 -7.73 -0.40
CA GLY A 133 -9.39 -6.28 -0.57
C GLY A 133 -8.05 -5.90 -1.19
N VAL A 134 -7.21 -6.88 -1.53
CA VAL A 134 -5.88 -6.67 -2.13
C VAL A 134 -5.77 -7.43 -3.44
N ALA A 135 -5.13 -6.79 -4.43
CA ALA A 135 -4.65 -7.45 -5.63
C ALA A 135 -3.13 -7.48 -5.61
N VAL A 136 -2.54 -8.56 -6.13
CA VAL A 136 -1.11 -8.70 -6.34
C VAL A 136 -0.86 -8.74 -7.83
N PHE A 137 0.01 -7.87 -8.31
CA PHE A 137 0.48 -7.89 -9.69
C PHE A 137 1.88 -8.47 -9.75
N LYS A 138 2.13 -9.24 -10.80
CA LYS A 138 3.42 -9.89 -11.04
C LYS A 138 3.76 -9.86 -12.52
N ASP A 139 4.96 -9.39 -12.84
CA ASP A 139 5.53 -9.56 -14.18
C ASP A 139 5.73 -11.06 -14.47
N PRO A 140 5.15 -11.60 -15.56
CA PRO A 140 5.34 -12.99 -15.97
C PRO A 140 6.81 -13.38 -16.18
N ALA A 141 7.69 -12.41 -16.47
CA ALA A 141 9.10 -12.64 -16.76
C ALA A 141 10.00 -12.63 -15.50
N ASP A 142 9.58 -12.03 -14.39
CA ASP A 142 10.40 -11.92 -13.17
C ASP A 142 10.01 -12.96 -12.10
N VAL A 143 10.92 -13.91 -11.89
CA VAL A 143 10.66 -15.13 -11.11
C VAL A 143 11.06 -15.03 -9.63
N PRO A 144 12.07 -14.26 -9.18
CA PRO A 144 12.39 -14.23 -7.75
C PRO A 144 11.96 -12.90 -7.08
N ALA A 145 10.79 -12.91 -6.46
CA ALA A 145 10.36 -12.04 -5.36
C ALA A 145 9.85 -10.61 -5.65
N ASP A 146 9.91 -10.10 -6.88
CA ASP A 146 9.35 -8.77 -7.17
C ASP A 146 7.85 -8.84 -7.52
N TYR A 147 7.03 -8.12 -6.75
CA TYR A 147 5.60 -7.97 -6.96
C TYR A 147 5.12 -6.59 -6.52
N SER A 148 4.05 -6.12 -7.14
CA SER A 148 3.33 -4.95 -6.64
C SER A 148 2.02 -5.38 -5.98
N MET A 149 1.70 -4.77 -4.86
CA MET A 149 0.40 -4.89 -4.21
C MET A 149 -0.44 -3.68 -4.58
N PHE A 150 -1.65 -3.92 -5.02
CA PHE A 150 -2.61 -2.90 -5.38
C PHE A 150 -3.86 -3.02 -4.50
N MET A 151 -4.08 -2.02 -3.66
CA MET A 151 -5.18 -1.99 -2.71
C MET A 151 -6.16 -0.87 -3.09
N PRO A 152 -7.34 -1.18 -3.67
CA PRO A 152 -8.38 -0.19 -3.89
C PRO A 152 -8.96 0.28 -2.54
N VAL A 153 -8.62 1.49 -2.13
CA VAL A 153 -9.09 2.12 -0.89
C VAL A 153 -10.43 2.86 -1.08
N SER A 154 -10.83 3.13 -2.33
CA SER A 154 -12.17 3.59 -2.74
C SER A 154 -12.43 3.23 -4.21
N SER A 155 -13.60 3.57 -4.77
CA SER A 155 -13.86 3.44 -6.22
C SER A 155 -12.97 4.30 -7.10
N SER A 156 -12.43 5.39 -6.56
CA SER A 156 -11.62 6.35 -7.30
C SER A 156 -10.16 6.36 -6.88
N MET A 157 -9.76 5.56 -5.89
CA MET A 157 -8.41 5.60 -5.34
C MET A 157 -7.92 4.20 -4.95
N ALA A 158 -6.69 3.92 -5.33
CA ALA A 158 -5.95 2.74 -4.93
C ALA A 158 -4.56 3.14 -4.42
N VAL A 159 -3.97 2.29 -3.62
CA VAL A 159 -2.59 2.42 -3.16
C VAL A 159 -1.82 1.27 -3.74
N GLU A 160 -0.72 1.58 -4.39
CA GLU A 160 0.22 0.58 -4.87
C GLU A 160 1.44 0.51 -3.96
N PHE A 161 2.01 -0.69 -3.83
CA PHE A 161 3.26 -0.94 -3.14
C PHE A 161 4.12 -1.86 -4.00
N SER A 162 5.26 -1.39 -4.51
CA SER A 162 6.22 -2.26 -5.20
C SER A 162 7.31 -2.76 -4.23
N THR A 163 7.64 -4.06 -4.28
CA THR A 163 8.73 -4.65 -3.52
C THR A 163 10.12 -4.41 -4.13
N ASP A 164 10.19 -4.09 -5.43
CA ASP A 164 11.44 -3.82 -6.18
C ASP A 164 11.99 -2.38 -6.01
N ARG A 165 11.30 -1.58 -5.18
CA ARG A 165 11.64 -0.19 -4.79
C ARG A 165 11.64 0.84 -5.92
N SER A 166 11.03 0.59 -7.06
CA SER A 166 10.92 1.57 -8.15
C SER A 166 9.70 2.51 -8.07
N TYR A 167 9.06 2.59 -6.88
CA TYR A 167 7.97 3.50 -6.45
C TYR A 167 6.71 3.53 -7.34
N MET A 168 5.58 3.13 -6.79
CA MET A 168 4.29 3.72 -7.12
C MET A 168 3.44 3.79 -5.86
N GLY A 169 2.65 4.86 -5.75
CA GLY A 169 1.99 5.31 -4.52
C GLY A 169 0.48 5.38 -4.67
N MET A 170 -0.10 6.56 -4.48
CA MET A 170 -1.54 6.75 -4.66
C MET A 170 -1.88 6.77 -6.16
N CYS A 171 -2.85 5.94 -6.55
CA CYS A 171 -3.37 5.80 -7.88
C CYS A 171 -4.84 6.25 -7.92
N LEU A 172 -5.18 7.14 -8.84
CA LEU A 172 -6.54 7.65 -9.02
C LEU A 172 -7.19 7.02 -10.24
N LYS A 173 -8.39 6.46 -10.06
CA LYS A 173 -9.17 5.89 -11.17
C LYS A 173 -9.69 7.00 -12.08
N GLN A 174 -9.54 6.82 -13.39
CA GLN A 174 -10.00 7.72 -14.45
C GLN A 174 -11.28 7.23 -15.10
#